data_AF-A0A0G1MA94-F1
#
_entry.id   AF-A0A0G1MA94-F1
#
_cell.length_a   1.000
_cell.length_b   1.000
_cell.length_c   1.000
_cell.angle_alpha   90.00
_cell.angle_beta   90.00
_cell.angle_gamma   90.00
#
_symmetry.space_group_name_H-M   'P 1'
#
loop_
_entity.id
_entity.type
_entity.pdbx_description
1 polymer ?
#
loop_
_entity_poly.entity_id
_entity_poly.type
_entity_poly.pdbx_seq_one_letter_code
_entity_poly.pdbx_strand_id
1 'polypeptide(L)'
;MDLDDPIDVKYRFLSIGDALVDEFLSLPTSEQFIDAKQKLFCFPYGQKVEMGGVAYCVGGNAANSAVGMSRLGIKTALLSAIGDDWTAKMILDIMASEGIGTFGIERVKGFPGGRGVVVNYASERTILSFHPALPYKVPTISPDIEWIFLTSMGAGYESTYKAVVKWKKESATQGKLAYNPGTVQLNDGISAWQEVIKVADVLLVNREEAERICGFNSESDIKTIQQKMLTFGPKTVVITDGPQGAYVNNAVLNIWCPIYKVHVVERTGVGDAFGTGFLAALINGKEIKEAMKWGMVNAASVAMKVGAQAGLLTRQAIESWSKKAVSVTFIFIISLFLFWQKGNYLKQDSEELLVPIPLPADSSLTDKQIIDPKPQEINTSKHKVEELGKLLSTYTGTYGVFVEDLQSGFSYGVKEDEEFPAASQMKLPIILAVYLEYEKGNLNLDAPYTLLKSDKIEGTSLASFKDGSNFTYRKLIEFSARNSDNSAIRILWRKLGNERIRESLIVGGMKNSSFENDITTPKDIGNFFSLLYRDMLLRKEQKEELIGFLTNTISEDRIPAGLPAGTRVSHKIGTEDGAYSDSGIIFGKKPFILVVMSKGANFKEAPSAIAKIAQTVWSFEESI
;
A
#
# COMPACT_ATOMS: atom_id res chain seq x y z
N MET A 1 23.53 21.11 14.46
CA MET A 1 24.65 20.18 14.29
C MET A 1 25.30 20.59 12.97
N ASP A 2 26.55 21.04 13.03
CA ASP A 2 27.26 21.62 11.88
C ASP A 2 27.45 20.58 10.76
N LEU A 3 27.22 21.00 9.52
CA LEU A 3 27.15 20.17 8.31
C LEU A 3 28.53 19.84 7.71
N ASP A 4 29.61 20.06 8.45
CA ASP A 4 30.99 19.85 8.00
C ASP A 4 31.60 18.54 8.51
N ASP A 5 30.85 17.72 9.25
CA ASP A 5 31.33 16.39 9.63
C ASP A 5 31.32 15.45 8.41
N PRO A 6 32.46 14.79 8.08
CA PRO A 6 32.48 13.78 7.02
C PRO A 6 31.51 12.66 7.36
N ILE A 7 30.85 12.13 6.32
CA ILE A 7 29.88 11.04 6.42
C ILE A 7 30.58 9.79 6.99
N ASP A 8 30.61 9.63 8.31
CA ASP A 8 31.21 8.49 9.02
C ASP A 8 30.29 7.24 9.01
N VAL A 9 29.24 7.28 8.20
CA VAL A 9 28.26 6.21 8.00
C VAL A 9 28.36 5.74 6.55
N LYS A 10 28.99 4.59 6.32
CA LYS A 10 29.19 4.02 4.98
C LYS A 10 27.84 3.66 4.32
N TYR A 11 27.27 4.55 3.50
CA TYR A 11 26.07 4.27 2.68
C TYR A 11 26.49 3.60 1.37
N ARG A 12 25.71 2.60 0.93
CA ARG A 12 25.95 1.91 -0.35
C ARG A 12 25.25 2.61 -1.51
N PHE A 13 24.12 3.25 -1.24
CA PHE A 13 23.29 3.91 -2.25
C PHE A 13 22.96 5.34 -1.84
N LEU A 14 23.07 6.27 -2.80
CA LEU A 14 22.64 7.66 -2.64
C LEU A 14 21.63 8.01 -3.73
N SER A 15 20.41 8.37 -3.31
CA SER A 15 19.43 8.95 -4.21
C SER A 15 19.54 10.46 -4.21
N ILE A 16 19.54 11.07 -5.40
CA ILE A 16 19.69 12.52 -5.59
C ILE A 16 18.53 13.01 -6.45
N GLY A 17 17.70 13.88 -5.88
CA GLY A 17 16.58 14.50 -6.59
C GLY A 17 15.55 15.10 -5.63
N ASP A 18 14.44 15.57 -6.19
CA ASP A 18 13.37 16.22 -5.43
C ASP A 18 12.58 15.21 -4.58
N ALA A 19 12.18 15.68 -3.41
CA ALA A 19 11.17 15.07 -2.56
C ALA A 19 9.99 16.05 -2.42
N LEU A 20 8.78 15.53 -2.51
CA LEU A 20 7.55 16.33 -2.46
C LEU A 20 6.44 15.57 -1.73
N VAL A 21 5.29 16.23 -1.54
CA VAL A 21 4.07 15.57 -1.04
C VAL A 21 3.02 15.53 -2.16
N ASP A 22 2.55 14.33 -2.47
CA ASP A 22 1.44 14.09 -3.39
C ASP A 22 0.10 14.06 -2.64
N GLU A 23 -0.85 14.84 -3.12
CA GLU A 23 -2.24 14.93 -2.67
C GLU A 23 -3.14 14.17 -3.64
N PHE A 24 -3.59 12.98 -3.27
CA PHE A 24 -4.46 12.14 -4.08
C PHE A 24 -5.92 12.50 -3.84
N LEU A 25 -6.58 13.05 -4.86
CA LEU A 25 -7.98 13.45 -4.81
C LEU A 25 -8.87 12.35 -5.37
N SER A 26 -9.87 11.94 -4.59
CA SER A 26 -10.95 11.07 -5.06
C SER A 26 -12.13 11.94 -5.47
N LEU A 27 -12.63 11.76 -6.70
CA LEU A 27 -13.71 12.56 -7.26
C LEU A 27 -15.00 11.74 -7.43
N PRO A 28 -16.19 12.30 -7.11
CA PRO A 28 -17.47 11.65 -7.34
C PRO A 28 -17.81 11.63 -8.84
N THR A 29 -18.31 10.50 -9.34
CA THR A 29 -18.55 10.24 -10.76
C THR A 29 -19.58 11.16 -11.44
N SER A 30 -20.38 11.90 -10.68
CA SER A 30 -21.56 12.65 -11.15
C SER A 30 -21.30 14.10 -11.61
N GLU A 31 -20.12 14.67 -11.37
CA GLU A 31 -19.82 16.09 -11.66
C GLU A 31 -18.67 16.29 -12.67
N GLN A 32 -18.49 15.34 -13.59
CA GLN A 32 -17.30 15.27 -14.44
C GLN A 32 -17.67 15.16 -15.92
N PHE A 33 -16.83 15.76 -16.77
CA PHE A 33 -16.90 15.60 -18.22
C PHE A 33 -15.58 15.05 -18.74
N ILE A 34 -15.66 14.03 -19.60
CA ILE A 34 -14.49 13.43 -20.24
C ILE A 34 -14.64 13.60 -21.74
N ASP A 35 -13.69 14.31 -22.34
CA ASP A 35 -13.52 14.26 -23.79
C ASP A 35 -12.50 13.17 -24.11
N ALA A 36 -12.99 11.97 -24.37
CA ALA A 36 -12.15 10.81 -24.71
C ALA A 36 -11.38 11.00 -26.02
N LYS A 37 -11.86 11.85 -26.94
CA LYS A 37 -11.16 12.12 -28.22
C LYS A 37 -9.96 13.03 -28.00
N GLN A 38 -10.09 14.03 -27.13
CA GLN A 38 -9.02 14.97 -26.82
C GLN A 38 -8.16 14.55 -25.63
N LYS A 39 -8.52 13.44 -24.95
CA LYS A 39 -7.90 12.98 -23.69
C LYS A 39 -7.95 14.07 -22.61
N LEU A 40 -9.06 14.80 -22.53
CA LEU A 40 -9.24 15.86 -21.54
C LEU A 40 -10.13 15.40 -20.40
N PHE A 41 -9.73 15.81 -19.20
CA PHE A 41 -10.50 15.65 -17.97
C PHE A 41 -10.96 17.04 -17.50
N CYS A 42 -12.27 17.27 -17.46
CA CYS A 42 -12.84 18.60 -17.31
C CYS A 42 -13.79 18.70 -16.10
N PHE A 43 -13.73 19.86 -15.44
CA PHE A 43 -14.67 20.28 -14.40
C PHE A 43 -15.54 21.44 -14.89
N PRO A 44 -16.79 21.58 -14.37
CA PRO A 44 -17.60 22.76 -14.66
C PRO A 44 -16.91 24.03 -14.15
N TYR A 45 -16.72 25.00 -15.05
CA TYR A 45 -16.11 26.28 -14.70
C TYR A 45 -16.95 27.07 -13.68
N GLY A 46 -16.30 27.59 -12.64
CA GLY A 46 -16.94 28.40 -11.60
C GLY A 46 -17.80 27.61 -10.60
N GLN A 47 -17.84 26.28 -10.69
CA GLN A 47 -18.56 25.44 -9.74
C GLN A 47 -17.66 24.90 -8.64
N LYS A 48 -18.26 24.64 -7.48
CA LYS A 48 -17.62 23.95 -6.37
C LYS A 48 -17.89 22.44 -6.54
N VAL A 49 -16.84 21.69 -6.87
CA VAL A 49 -16.90 20.23 -7.00
C VAL A 49 -16.62 19.61 -5.63
N GLU A 50 -17.53 18.78 -5.13
CA GLU A 50 -17.31 18.05 -3.88
C GLU A 50 -16.33 16.88 -4.11
N MET A 51 -15.42 16.66 -3.16
CA MET A 51 -14.45 15.56 -3.24
C MET A 51 -14.92 14.38 -2.40
N GLY A 52 -14.69 13.15 -2.89
CA GLY A 52 -14.95 11.92 -2.14
C GLY A 52 -13.89 11.64 -1.06
N GLY A 53 -12.71 12.25 -1.17
CA GLY A 53 -11.63 12.12 -0.18
C GLY A 53 -10.30 12.70 -0.66
N VAL A 54 -9.37 12.87 0.28
CA VAL A 54 -7.99 13.28 0.04
C VAL A 54 -7.04 12.37 0.81
N ALA A 55 -5.94 11.97 0.18
CA ALA A 55 -4.84 11.27 0.83
C ALA A 55 -3.51 11.97 0.53
N TYR A 56 -2.61 11.98 1.51
CA TYR A 56 -1.29 12.59 1.39
C TYR A 56 -0.22 11.51 1.42
N CYS A 57 0.71 11.54 0.47
CA CYS A 57 1.83 10.62 0.41
C CYS A 57 3.13 11.39 0.14
N VAL A 58 4.26 10.92 0.65
CA VAL A 58 5.56 11.41 0.17
C VAL A 58 5.78 10.87 -1.24
N GLY A 59 6.14 11.76 -2.15
CA GLY A 59 6.44 11.50 -3.54
C GLY A 59 7.77 12.10 -3.97
N GLY A 60 8.00 12.12 -5.28
CA GLY A 60 9.28 12.46 -5.88
C GLY A 60 10.13 11.22 -6.14
N ASN A 61 10.62 11.08 -7.37
CA ASN A 61 11.30 9.87 -7.85
C ASN A 61 12.48 9.48 -6.94
N ALA A 62 13.22 10.47 -6.43
CA ALA A 62 14.35 10.24 -5.54
C ALA A 62 13.90 9.70 -4.17
N ALA A 63 12.89 10.31 -3.55
CA ALA A 63 12.33 9.83 -2.29
C ALA A 63 11.73 8.43 -2.43
N ASN A 64 10.99 8.18 -3.51
CA ASN A 64 10.40 6.86 -3.80
C ASN A 64 11.49 5.78 -3.93
N SER A 65 12.57 6.09 -4.66
CA SER A 65 13.68 5.15 -4.81
C SER A 65 14.44 4.95 -3.51
N ALA A 66 14.66 6.00 -2.72
CA ALA A 66 15.33 5.89 -1.43
C ALA A 66 14.59 4.95 -0.46
N VAL A 67 13.26 5.10 -0.37
CA VAL A 67 12.38 4.21 0.41
C VAL A 67 12.45 2.77 -0.09
N GLY A 68 12.29 2.56 -1.40
CA GLY A 68 12.33 1.21 -1.95
C GLY A 68 13.69 0.53 -1.77
N MET A 69 14.79 1.26 -1.93
CA MET A 69 16.13 0.73 -1.69
C MET A 69 16.35 0.33 -0.24
N SER A 70 15.89 1.16 0.71
CA SER A 70 15.98 0.84 2.14
C SER A 70 15.21 -0.43 2.48
N ARG A 71 13.95 -0.56 2.02
CA ARG A 71 13.13 -1.78 2.20
C ARG A 71 13.73 -3.03 1.56
N LEU A 72 14.52 -2.87 0.50
CA LEU A 72 15.27 -3.94 -0.15
C LEU A 72 16.61 -4.27 0.55
N GLY A 73 16.84 -3.69 1.73
CA GLY A 73 17.98 -3.97 2.60
C GLY A 73 19.26 -3.25 2.18
N ILE A 74 19.16 -2.18 1.39
CA ILE A 74 20.31 -1.39 0.92
C ILE A 74 20.42 -0.14 1.77
N LYS A 75 21.57 0.03 2.44
CA LYS A 75 21.85 1.21 3.27
C LYS A 75 21.91 2.48 2.41
N THR A 76 20.91 3.34 2.60
CA THR A 76 20.54 4.39 1.64
C THR A 76 20.51 5.77 2.30
N ALA A 77 20.92 6.79 1.55
CA ALA A 77 20.75 8.20 1.89
C ALA A 77 20.01 8.95 0.77
N LEU A 78 19.37 10.06 1.14
CA LEU A 78 18.71 10.99 0.21
C LEU A 78 19.41 12.35 0.24
N LEU A 79 19.78 12.85 -0.94
CA LEU A 79 20.18 14.23 -1.17
C LEU A 79 19.04 14.95 -1.89
N SER A 80 18.46 15.95 -1.22
CA SER A 80 17.32 16.71 -1.72
C SER A 80 17.30 18.12 -1.15
N ALA A 81 16.54 19.02 -1.77
CA ALA A 81 16.17 20.30 -1.17
C ALA A 81 14.66 20.30 -0.94
N ILE A 82 14.23 20.72 0.25
CA ILE A 82 12.82 20.82 0.64
C ILE A 82 12.54 22.22 1.19
N GLY A 83 11.30 22.68 1.10
CA GLY A 83 10.86 23.92 1.74
C GLY A 83 10.87 23.83 3.27
N ASP A 84 10.36 24.85 3.96
CA ASP A 84 10.22 24.85 5.41
C ASP A 84 8.77 24.82 5.93
N ASP A 85 7.83 24.53 5.04
CA ASP A 85 6.42 24.31 5.39
C ASP A 85 6.15 22.91 5.96
N TRP A 86 4.87 22.56 6.13
CA TRP A 86 4.45 21.30 6.74
C TRP A 86 4.87 20.05 5.93
N THR A 87 5.08 20.18 4.62
CA THR A 87 5.49 19.07 3.76
C THR A 87 6.90 18.59 4.12
N ALA A 88 7.76 19.51 4.56
CA ALA A 88 9.13 19.22 4.96
C ALA A 88 9.18 18.25 6.14
N LYS A 89 8.30 18.46 7.13
CA LYS A 89 8.16 17.56 8.27
C LYS A 89 7.74 16.17 7.80
N MET A 90 6.73 16.08 6.93
CA MET A 90 6.25 14.80 6.42
C MET A 90 7.33 14.02 5.66
N ILE A 91 8.10 14.69 4.81
CA ILE A 91 9.22 14.08 4.07
C ILE A 91 10.27 13.55 5.05
N LEU A 92 10.72 14.39 5.99
CA LEU A 92 11.76 14.01 6.96
C LEU A 92 11.32 12.86 7.86
N ASP A 93 10.06 12.87 8.33
CA ASP A 93 9.51 11.80 9.17
C ASP A 93 9.49 10.47 8.41
N ILE A 94 9.04 10.45 7.15
CA ILE A 94 9.05 9.24 6.33
C ILE A 94 10.48 8.74 6.09
N MET A 95 11.40 9.62 5.70
CA MET A 95 12.80 9.22 5.48
C MET A 95 13.42 8.61 6.74
N ALA A 96 13.19 9.22 7.91
CA ALA A 96 13.66 8.71 9.19
C ALA A 96 13.04 7.35 9.53
N SER A 97 11.72 7.19 9.35
CA SER A 97 11.01 5.94 9.64
C SER A 97 11.45 4.76 8.75
N GLU A 98 11.94 5.06 7.55
CA GLU A 98 12.47 4.07 6.60
C GLU A 98 13.99 3.87 6.78
N GLY A 99 14.61 4.47 7.81
CA GLY A 99 16.05 4.33 8.09
C GLY A 99 16.97 4.98 7.04
N ILE A 100 16.45 5.95 6.29
CA ILE A 100 17.19 6.65 5.24
C ILE A 100 18.01 7.79 5.86
N GLY A 101 19.28 7.89 5.46
CA GLY A 101 20.13 9.01 5.86
C GLY A 101 19.59 10.34 5.31
N THR A 102 19.25 11.27 6.20
CA THR A 102 18.67 12.59 5.87
C THR A 102 19.68 13.74 5.90
N PHE A 103 20.97 13.48 6.17
CA PHE A 103 22.02 14.50 6.22
C PHE A 103 22.20 15.26 4.89
N GLY A 104 21.79 14.66 3.77
CA GLY A 104 21.80 15.28 2.44
C GLY A 104 20.56 16.13 2.14
N ILE A 105 19.58 16.20 3.05
CA ILE A 105 18.34 16.94 2.85
C ILE A 105 18.49 18.35 3.42
N GLU A 106 18.47 19.34 2.52
CA GLU A 106 18.49 20.75 2.91
C GLU A 106 17.07 21.30 3.08
N ARG A 107 16.81 21.89 4.26
CA ARG A 107 15.57 22.63 4.52
C ARG A 107 15.78 24.11 4.22
N VAL A 108 15.15 24.61 3.17
CA VAL A 108 15.31 25.98 2.70
C VAL A 108 14.28 26.90 3.37
N LYS A 109 14.77 27.81 4.22
CA LYS A 109 13.94 28.71 5.01
C LYS A 109 13.17 29.71 4.12
N GLY A 110 11.87 29.86 4.35
CA GLY A 110 11.01 30.80 3.63
C GLY A 110 10.54 30.33 2.26
N PHE A 111 10.79 29.08 1.89
CA PHE A 111 10.34 28.49 0.63
C PHE A 111 9.27 27.42 0.89
N PRO A 112 8.20 27.35 0.08
CA PRO A 112 7.24 26.26 0.15
C PRO A 112 7.87 24.94 -0.31
N GLY A 113 7.35 23.81 0.16
CA GLY A 113 7.75 22.50 -0.33
C GLY A 113 7.07 22.14 -1.65
N GLY A 114 7.67 21.19 -2.38
CA GLY A 114 7.11 20.64 -3.60
C GLY A 114 5.81 19.88 -3.34
N ARG A 115 4.88 19.94 -4.30
CA ARG A 115 3.57 19.29 -4.21
C ARG A 115 3.14 18.69 -5.54
N GLY A 116 2.45 17.57 -5.50
CA GLY A 116 1.69 17.05 -6.64
C GLY A 116 0.22 16.94 -6.24
N VAL A 117 -0.71 17.38 -7.07
CA VAL A 117 -2.14 17.07 -6.87
C VAL A 117 -2.51 16.03 -7.91
N VAL A 118 -2.74 14.80 -7.44
CA VAL A 118 -3.05 13.65 -8.28
C VAL A 118 -4.56 13.47 -8.34
N VAL A 119 -5.10 13.72 -9.52
CA VAL A 119 -6.51 13.50 -9.84
C VAL A 119 -6.64 12.16 -10.54
N ASN A 120 -7.21 11.18 -9.86
CA ASN A 120 -7.41 9.83 -10.40
C ASN A 120 -8.80 9.67 -11.02
N TYR A 121 -8.85 9.07 -12.20
CA TYR A 121 -10.09 8.68 -12.87
C TYR A 121 -9.92 7.41 -13.71
N ALA A 122 -10.81 6.42 -13.52
CA ALA A 122 -10.88 5.17 -14.30
C ALA A 122 -9.51 4.49 -14.56
N SER A 123 -8.64 4.46 -13.55
CA SER A 123 -7.27 3.90 -13.58
C SER A 123 -6.21 4.74 -14.32
N GLU A 124 -6.56 5.95 -14.76
CA GLU A 124 -5.64 6.97 -15.25
C GLU A 124 -5.55 8.15 -14.28
N ARG A 125 -4.54 9.01 -14.48
CA ARG A 125 -4.27 10.13 -13.58
C ARG A 125 -3.80 11.38 -14.30
N THR A 126 -4.20 12.53 -13.78
CA THR A 126 -3.61 13.82 -14.10
C THR A 126 -2.91 14.34 -12.85
N ILE A 127 -1.64 14.74 -12.99
CA ILE A 127 -0.85 15.29 -11.88
C ILE A 127 -0.63 16.77 -12.12
N LEU A 128 -1.12 17.61 -11.20
CA LEU A 128 -0.78 19.03 -11.16
C LEU A 128 0.45 19.20 -10.26
N SER A 129 1.61 19.36 -10.87
CA SER A 129 2.88 19.42 -10.14
C SER A 129 3.31 20.86 -9.85
N PHE A 130 3.70 21.12 -8.61
CA PHE A 130 4.36 22.33 -8.15
C PHE A 130 5.76 21.97 -7.65
N HIS A 131 6.78 22.36 -8.44
CA HIS A 131 8.19 22.21 -8.10
C HIS A 131 8.79 23.58 -7.77
N PRO A 132 8.98 23.93 -6.49
CA PRO A 132 9.64 25.18 -6.12
C PRO A 132 11.10 25.17 -6.60
N ALA A 133 11.58 26.33 -7.04
CA ALA A 133 12.99 26.52 -7.36
C ALA A 133 13.81 26.64 -6.06
N LEU A 134 14.14 25.49 -5.47
CA LEU A 134 14.92 25.41 -4.25
C LEU A 134 16.42 25.42 -4.57
N PRO A 135 17.23 26.21 -3.87
CA PRO A 135 18.68 26.12 -4.02
C PRO A 135 19.15 24.75 -3.50
N TYR A 136 19.82 23.98 -4.36
CA TYR A 136 20.47 22.74 -3.94
C TYR A 136 21.85 23.05 -3.36
N LYS A 137 22.07 22.70 -2.09
CA LYS A 137 23.42 22.57 -1.55
C LYS A 137 23.98 21.20 -1.91
N VAL A 138 25.11 21.21 -2.60
CA VAL A 138 25.77 20.00 -3.08
C VAL A 138 26.92 19.66 -2.14
N PRO A 139 26.78 18.67 -1.24
CA PRO A 139 27.89 18.23 -0.41
C PRO A 139 28.97 17.53 -1.25
N THR A 140 30.18 17.41 -0.68
CA THR A 140 31.18 16.50 -1.26
C THR A 140 30.69 15.07 -1.13
N ILE A 141 30.45 14.43 -2.26
CA ILE A 141 29.96 13.05 -2.31
C ILE A 141 31.13 12.11 -2.03
N SER A 142 30.97 11.22 -1.04
CA SER A 142 32.01 10.26 -0.67
C SER A 142 32.34 9.32 -1.85
N PRO A 143 33.63 9.06 -2.13
CA PRO A 143 34.04 8.11 -3.16
C PRO A 143 33.66 6.65 -2.82
N ASP A 144 33.34 6.36 -1.56
CA ASP A 144 32.96 5.02 -1.08
C ASP A 144 31.51 4.63 -1.42
N ILE A 145 30.70 5.56 -1.93
CA ILE A 145 29.34 5.26 -2.37
C ILE A 145 29.41 4.31 -3.57
N GLU A 146 28.69 3.19 -3.51
CA GLU A 146 28.73 2.19 -4.59
C GLU A 146 27.83 2.60 -5.75
N TRP A 147 26.66 3.18 -5.46
CA TRP A 147 25.66 3.56 -6.45
C TRP A 147 25.05 4.92 -6.16
N ILE A 148 24.96 5.76 -7.19
CA ILE A 148 24.13 6.96 -7.20
C ILE A 148 22.95 6.74 -8.14
N PHE A 149 21.74 7.07 -7.68
CA PHE A 149 20.59 7.28 -8.55
C PHE A 149 20.29 8.77 -8.61
N LEU A 150 20.61 9.38 -9.74
CA LEU A 150 20.32 10.77 -10.04
C LEU A 150 18.99 10.85 -10.80
N THR A 151 18.06 11.65 -10.30
CA THR A 151 16.74 11.78 -10.92
C THR A 151 16.18 13.20 -10.86
N SER A 152 14.87 13.35 -11.06
CA SER A 152 14.17 14.61 -11.24
C SER A 152 14.55 15.66 -10.21
N MET A 153 14.90 16.85 -10.72
CA MET A 153 15.21 18.03 -9.93
C MET A 153 14.55 19.25 -10.57
N GLY A 154 14.09 20.19 -9.75
CA GLY A 154 13.71 21.54 -10.16
C GLY A 154 14.86 22.36 -10.78
N ALA A 155 14.58 23.63 -11.09
CA ALA A 155 15.56 24.56 -11.65
C ALA A 155 16.80 24.72 -10.73
N GLY A 156 17.99 24.91 -11.33
CA GLY A 156 19.25 25.04 -10.60
C GLY A 156 19.99 23.72 -10.34
N TYR A 157 19.62 22.64 -11.03
CA TYR A 157 20.21 21.30 -10.88
C TYR A 157 21.64 21.17 -11.43
N GLU A 158 22.11 22.14 -12.21
CA GLU A 158 23.35 22.04 -13.00
C GLU A 158 24.60 21.87 -12.13
N SER A 159 24.63 22.50 -10.96
CA SER A 159 25.72 22.36 -9.99
C SER A 159 25.78 20.93 -9.43
N THR A 160 24.62 20.35 -9.10
CA THR A 160 24.49 18.96 -8.63
C THR A 160 24.95 17.99 -9.72
N TYR A 161 24.53 18.20 -10.96
CA TYR A 161 24.90 17.34 -12.09
C TYR A 161 26.41 17.35 -12.32
N LYS A 162 27.04 18.53 -12.27
CA LYS A 162 28.51 18.66 -12.36
C LYS A 162 29.21 17.90 -11.23
N ALA A 163 28.69 17.98 -10.00
CA ALA A 163 29.27 17.24 -8.87
C ALA A 163 29.12 15.72 -9.01
N VAL A 164 27.98 15.23 -9.50
CA VAL A 164 27.78 13.79 -9.76
C VAL A 164 28.69 13.30 -10.88
N VAL A 165 28.88 14.07 -11.96
CA VAL A 165 29.83 13.74 -13.03
C VAL A 165 31.27 13.74 -12.49
N LYS A 166 31.64 14.71 -11.66
CA LYS A 166 32.95 14.77 -11.00
C LYS A 166 33.16 13.54 -10.12
N TRP A 167 32.22 13.24 -9.23
CA TRP A 167 32.23 12.04 -8.40
C TRP A 167 32.38 10.78 -9.24
N LYS A 168 31.64 10.65 -10.36
CA LYS A 168 31.72 9.46 -11.21
C LYS A 168 33.11 9.28 -11.85
N LYS A 169 33.78 10.38 -12.18
CA LYS A 169 35.16 10.37 -12.73
C LYS A 169 36.21 10.08 -11.66
N GLU A 170 35.98 10.50 -10.41
CA GLU A 170 36.91 10.38 -9.29
C GLU A 170 36.69 9.12 -8.43
N SER A 171 35.48 8.55 -8.44
CA SER A 171 35.14 7.32 -7.73
C SER A 171 36.02 6.19 -8.25
N ALA A 172 36.71 5.50 -7.35
CA ALA A 172 37.72 4.50 -7.69
C ALA A 172 37.09 3.31 -8.42
N THR A 173 36.98 3.37 -9.76
CA THR A 173 36.50 2.36 -10.74
C THR A 173 35.21 1.56 -10.45
N GLN A 174 34.63 1.64 -9.26
CA GLN A 174 33.54 0.80 -8.79
C GLN A 174 32.21 1.56 -8.64
N GLY A 175 32.24 2.87 -8.36
CA GLY A 175 31.03 3.70 -8.25
C GLY A 175 30.18 3.63 -9.53
N LYS A 176 28.88 3.37 -9.41
CA LYS A 176 27.93 3.24 -10.53
C LYS A 176 26.91 4.36 -10.53
N LEU A 177 26.53 4.80 -11.72
CA LEU A 177 25.53 5.86 -11.90
C LEU A 177 24.30 5.31 -12.63
N ALA A 178 23.16 5.37 -11.95
CA ALA A 178 21.85 5.25 -12.56
C ALA A 178 21.23 6.64 -12.76
N TYR A 179 20.62 6.88 -13.91
CA TYR A 179 20.05 8.17 -14.26
C TYR A 179 18.61 8.02 -14.78
N ASN A 180 17.69 8.84 -14.28
CA ASN A 180 16.35 9.02 -14.83
C ASN A 180 16.03 10.53 -14.92
N PRO A 181 16.03 11.15 -16.13
CA PRO A 181 15.78 12.58 -16.27
C PRO A 181 14.35 12.95 -15.84
N GLY A 182 14.19 14.04 -15.10
CA GLY A 182 12.89 14.61 -14.78
C GLY A 182 12.34 15.54 -15.86
N THR A 183 11.11 16.02 -15.67
CA THR A 183 10.43 16.91 -16.62
C THR A 183 11.22 18.17 -16.96
N VAL A 184 11.86 18.81 -15.97
CA VAL A 184 12.71 19.99 -16.20
C VAL A 184 13.87 19.63 -17.13
N GLN A 185 14.58 18.54 -16.86
CA GLN A 185 15.71 18.11 -17.69
C GLN A 185 15.30 17.69 -19.09
N LEU A 186 14.13 17.06 -19.24
CA LEU A 186 13.56 16.73 -20.55
C LEU A 186 13.18 17.99 -21.35
N ASN A 187 12.73 19.05 -20.66
CA ASN A 187 12.43 20.34 -21.28
C ASN A 187 13.69 21.08 -21.73
N ASP A 188 14.75 21.06 -20.93
CA ASP A 188 16.03 21.69 -21.29
C ASP A 188 16.77 20.96 -22.42
N GLY A 189 16.39 19.70 -22.67
CA GLY A 189 16.92 18.86 -23.73
C GLY A 189 18.28 18.23 -23.38
N ILE A 190 18.61 17.18 -24.13
CA ILE A 190 19.79 16.33 -23.86
C ILE A 190 21.13 17.09 -23.83
N SER A 191 21.25 18.22 -24.53
CA SER A 191 22.45 19.05 -24.51
C SER A 191 22.79 19.58 -23.12
N ALA A 192 21.79 19.87 -22.28
CA ALA A 192 22.00 20.44 -20.95
C ALA A 192 22.62 19.43 -19.96
N TRP A 193 22.35 18.14 -20.15
CA TRP A 193 22.80 17.06 -19.26
C TRP A 193 23.60 15.98 -19.99
N GLN A 194 24.16 16.31 -21.16
CA GLN A 194 24.88 15.35 -22.01
C GLN A 194 26.05 14.68 -21.27
N GLU A 195 26.71 15.40 -20.37
CA GLU A 195 27.82 14.85 -19.58
C GLU A 195 27.37 13.74 -18.63
N VAL A 196 26.15 13.82 -18.08
CA VAL A 196 25.59 12.81 -17.16
C VAL A 196 25.28 11.51 -17.91
N ILE A 197 24.54 11.59 -19.02
CA ILE A 197 24.14 10.40 -19.79
C ILE A 197 25.34 9.66 -20.39
N LYS A 198 26.39 10.39 -20.79
CA LYS A 198 27.64 9.79 -21.30
C LYS A 198 28.36 8.91 -20.28
N VAL A 199 28.21 9.20 -18.98
CA VAL A 199 28.89 8.47 -17.90
C VAL A 199 27.95 7.55 -17.11
N ALA A 200 26.66 7.51 -17.46
CA ALA A 200 25.67 6.67 -16.81
C ALA A 200 25.92 5.17 -17.11
N ASP A 201 25.92 4.34 -16.06
CA ASP A 201 25.94 2.88 -16.21
C ASP A 201 24.54 2.35 -16.56
N VAL A 202 23.49 2.98 -16.04
CA VAL A 202 22.09 2.63 -16.31
C VAL A 202 21.28 3.90 -16.58
N LEU A 203 20.59 3.96 -17.71
CA LEU A 203 19.60 4.98 -18.02
C LEU A 203 18.20 4.35 -17.92
N LEU A 204 17.35 4.92 -17.08
CA LEU A 204 15.96 4.50 -16.86
C LEU A 204 15.04 5.59 -17.40
N VAL A 205 14.14 5.23 -18.31
CA VAL A 205 13.14 6.14 -18.90
C VAL A 205 11.86 5.36 -19.21
N ASN A 206 10.74 6.04 -19.30
CA ASN A 206 9.57 5.46 -19.98
C ASN A 206 9.68 5.64 -21.51
N ARG A 207 8.75 5.05 -22.24
CA ARG A 207 8.71 5.10 -23.71
C ARG A 207 8.60 6.54 -24.21
N GLU A 208 7.70 7.33 -23.67
CA GLU A 208 7.44 8.71 -24.09
C GLU A 208 8.67 9.61 -23.86
N GLU A 209 9.36 9.43 -22.73
CA GLU A 209 10.62 10.09 -22.41
C GLU A 209 11.72 9.68 -23.39
N ALA A 210 11.82 8.38 -23.71
CA ALA A 210 12.81 7.87 -24.66
C ALA A 210 12.58 8.42 -26.08
N GLU A 211 11.33 8.44 -26.53
CA GLU A 211 10.92 9.03 -27.81
C GLU A 211 11.29 10.51 -27.85
N ARG A 212 10.95 11.25 -26.80
CA ARG A 212 11.27 12.67 -26.66
C ARG A 212 12.77 12.94 -26.71
N ILE A 213 13.59 12.16 -25.99
CA ILE A 213 15.04 12.31 -25.98
C ILE A 213 15.63 12.00 -27.37
N CYS A 214 15.07 11.03 -28.09
CA CYS A 214 15.52 10.65 -29.43
C CYS A 214 15.03 11.58 -30.54
N GLY A 215 14.01 12.40 -30.27
CA GLY A 215 13.29 13.16 -31.30
C GLY A 215 12.40 12.28 -32.19
N PHE A 216 11.85 11.21 -31.61
CA PHE A 216 10.97 10.25 -32.28
C PHE A 216 9.50 10.49 -31.91
N ASN A 217 8.60 9.86 -32.67
CA ASN A 217 7.16 9.85 -32.43
C ASN A 217 6.70 8.49 -31.88
N SER A 218 5.43 8.42 -31.47
CA SER A 218 4.83 7.22 -30.85
C SER A 218 4.78 5.98 -31.75
N GLU A 219 5.01 6.12 -33.05
CA GLU A 219 4.98 5.01 -34.02
C GLU A 219 6.35 4.32 -34.16
N SER A 220 7.39 4.89 -33.56
CA SER A 220 8.76 4.40 -33.71
C SER A 220 8.96 3.05 -33.02
N ASP A 221 9.57 2.09 -33.72
CA ASP A 221 9.84 0.77 -33.14
C ASP A 221 10.80 0.84 -31.94
N ILE A 222 10.52 0.06 -30.90
CA ILE A 222 11.27 0.09 -29.63
C ILE A 222 12.76 -0.20 -29.80
N LYS A 223 13.12 -1.07 -30.75
CA LYS A 223 14.53 -1.40 -31.02
C LYS A 223 15.28 -0.20 -31.56
N THR A 224 14.64 0.59 -32.43
CA THR A 224 15.21 1.83 -32.99
C THR A 224 15.43 2.86 -31.89
N ILE A 225 14.46 3.01 -30.99
CA ILE A 225 14.57 3.89 -29.82
C ILE A 225 15.76 3.46 -28.94
N GLN A 226 15.85 2.18 -28.57
CA GLN A 226 16.95 1.65 -27.75
C GLN A 226 18.33 1.86 -28.40
N GLN A 227 18.45 1.59 -29.70
CA GLN A 227 19.70 1.77 -30.44
C GLN A 227 20.13 3.22 -30.46
N LYS A 228 19.20 4.16 -30.72
CA LYS A 228 19.49 5.59 -30.69
C LYS A 228 19.91 6.04 -29.29
N MET A 229 19.23 5.57 -28.24
CA MET A 229 19.56 5.91 -26.86
C MET A 229 20.98 5.49 -26.46
N LEU A 230 21.43 4.31 -26.89
CA LEU A 230 22.81 3.86 -26.65
C LEU A 230 23.86 4.76 -27.31
N THR A 231 23.54 5.43 -28.42
CA THR A 231 24.48 6.37 -29.08
C THR A 231 24.79 7.61 -28.24
N PHE A 232 23.97 7.92 -27.23
CA PHE A 232 24.22 9.03 -26.31
C PHE A 232 25.24 8.70 -25.22
N GLY A 233 25.65 7.43 -25.10
CA GLY A 233 26.72 6.95 -24.22
C GLY A 233 26.36 6.09 -22.99
N PRO A 234 25.09 5.88 -22.56
CA PRO A 234 24.84 5.06 -21.38
C PRO A 234 25.20 3.59 -21.67
N LYS A 235 25.71 2.87 -20.67
CA LYS A 235 26.09 1.45 -20.86
C LYS A 235 24.88 0.53 -21.01
N THR A 236 23.82 0.81 -20.27
CA THR A 236 22.55 0.05 -20.29
C THR A 236 21.40 1.04 -20.38
N VAL A 237 20.49 0.81 -21.32
CA VAL A 237 19.24 1.56 -21.48
C VAL A 237 18.08 0.67 -21.05
N VAL A 238 17.22 1.19 -20.19
CA VAL A 238 16.04 0.52 -19.68
C VAL A 238 14.82 1.39 -19.98
N ILE A 239 13.87 0.83 -20.73
CA ILE A 239 12.66 1.52 -21.18
C ILE A 239 11.43 0.80 -20.63
N THR A 240 10.64 1.47 -19.80
CA THR A 240 9.31 0.98 -19.39
C THR A 240 8.24 1.45 -20.37
N ASP A 241 7.32 0.58 -20.76
CA ASP A 241 6.33 0.81 -21.82
C ASP A 241 4.92 0.42 -21.36
N GLY A 242 4.57 0.87 -20.14
CA GLY A 242 3.24 0.65 -19.56
C GLY A 242 2.78 -0.82 -19.66
N PRO A 243 1.59 -1.10 -20.24
CA PRO A 243 1.09 -2.46 -20.41
C PRO A 243 1.98 -3.40 -21.25
N GLN A 244 2.84 -2.84 -22.10
CA GLN A 244 3.74 -3.62 -22.97
C GLN A 244 4.96 -4.16 -22.21
N GLY A 245 5.14 -3.79 -20.93
CA GLY A 245 6.23 -4.29 -20.09
C GLY A 245 7.45 -3.37 -20.11
N ALA A 246 8.64 -3.94 -20.11
CA ALA A 246 9.89 -3.17 -20.09
C ALA A 246 10.97 -3.86 -20.92
N TYR A 247 11.90 -3.06 -21.40
CA TYR A 247 12.96 -3.47 -22.31
C TYR A 247 14.32 -3.02 -21.76
N VAL A 248 15.33 -3.86 -21.89
CA VAL A 248 16.73 -3.54 -21.53
C VAL A 248 17.62 -3.79 -22.72
N ASN A 249 18.51 -2.84 -23.02
CA ASN A 249 19.55 -3.00 -24.03
C ASN A 249 20.89 -2.46 -23.50
N ASN A 250 21.95 -3.28 -23.56
CA ASN A 250 23.32 -2.89 -23.20
C ASN A 250 24.33 -3.12 -24.33
N ALA A 251 23.87 -3.07 -25.58
CA ALA A 251 24.59 -3.41 -26.82
C ALA A 251 24.94 -4.90 -27.00
N VAL A 252 25.05 -5.68 -25.91
CA VAL A 252 25.31 -7.14 -25.95
C VAL A 252 24.02 -7.94 -25.79
N LEU A 253 23.16 -7.50 -24.88
CA LEU A 253 21.88 -8.11 -24.56
C LEU A 253 20.76 -7.14 -24.93
N ASN A 254 19.69 -7.68 -25.51
CA ASN A 254 18.41 -6.99 -25.66
C ASN A 254 17.31 -7.91 -25.12
N ILE A 255 16.68 -7.51 -24.01
CA ILE A 255 15.73 -8.34 -23.26
C ILE A 255 14.43 -7.56 -23.10
N TRP A 256 13.31 -8.25 -23.30
CA TRP A 256 11.98 -7.78 -22.95
C TRP A 256 11.45 -8.58 -21.76
N CYS A 257 10.73 -7.92 -20.86
CA CYS A 257 10.00 -8.56 -19.76
C CYS A 257 8.56 -8.06 -19.78
N PRO A 258 7.54 -8.94 -19.77
CA PRO A 258 6.15 -8.54 -19.70
C PRO A 258 5.78 -8.06 -18.29
N ILE A 259 4.66 -7.34 -18.18
CA ILE A 259 4.06 -7.00 -16.88
C ILE A 259 3.52 -8.24 -16.16
N TYR A 260 3.43 -8.16 -14.83
CA TYR A 260 2.55 -9.05 -14.08
C TYR A 260 1.11 -8.50 -14.14
N LYS A 261 0.15 -9.35 -14.52
CA LYS A 261 -1.26 -8.96 -14.47
C LYS A 261 -1.72 -8.91 -13.02
N VAL A 262 -2.04 -7.71 -12.55
CA VAL A 262 -2.58 -7.41 -11.22
C VAL A 262 -3.78 -6.46 -11.36
N HIS A 263 -4.62 -6.39 -10.34
CA HIS A 263 -5.65 -5.36 -10.27
C HIS A 263 -4.99 -3.99 -10.05
N VAL A 264 -5.01 -3.15 -11.08
CA VAL A 264 -4.43 -1.81 -11.04
C VAL A 264 -5.40 -0.89 -10.32
N VAL A 265 -4.99 -0.38 -9.16
CA VAL A 265 -5.71 0.64 -8.39
C VAL A 265 -5.26 2.03 -8.84
N GLU A 266 -3.96 2.22 -8.99
CA GLU A 266 -3.33 3.52 -9.26
C GLU A 266 -1.94 3.28 -9.89
N ARG A 267 -1.41 4.21 -10.69
CA ARG A 267 -0.17 4.01 -11.48
C ARG A 267 0.99 4.94 -11.11
N THR A 268 0.82 5.82 -10.13
CA THR A 268 1.86 6.76 -9.67
C THR A 268 3.00 5.96 -9.03
N GLY A 269 4.23 6.28 -9.43
CA GLY A 269 5.42 5.59 -8.92
C GLY A 269 5.63 4.17 -9.45
N VAL A 270 4.80 3.64 -10.35
CA VAL A 270 5.02 2.28 -10.91
C VAL A 270 6.36 2.19 -11.66
N GLY A 271 6.72 3.23 -12.41
CA GLY A 271 8.03 3.34 -13.07
C GLY A 271 9.19 3.44 -12.07
N ASP A 272 9.03 4.26 -11.03
CA ASP A 272 10.02 4.40 -9.95
C ASP A 272 10.24 3.08 -9.21
N ALA A 273 9.16 2.35 -8.95
CA ALA A 273 9.18 1.05 -8.30
C ALA A 273 9.89 0.01 -9.17
N PHE A 274 9.62 0.00 -10.48
CA PHE A 274 10.35 -0.81 -11.44
C PHE A 274 11.85 -0.51 -11.40
N GLY A 275 12.22 0.76 -11.56
CA GLY A 275 13.62 1.19 -11.55
C GLY A 275 14.32 0.84 -10.25
N THR A 276 13.61 0.99 -9.12
CA THR A 276 14.13 0.67 -7.79
C THR A 276 14.38 -0.83 -7.61
N GLY A 277 13.42 -1.68 -7.99
CA GLY A 277 13.60 -3.14 -7.93
C GLY A 277 14.71 -3.62 -8.87
N PHE A 278 14.79 -3.05 -10.08
CA PHE A 278 15.84 -3.35 -11.05
C PHE A 278 17.23 -2.99 -10.53
N LEU A 279 17.42 -1.76 -10.05
CA LEU A 279 18.71 -1.31 -9.53
C LEU A 279 19.10 -2.06 -8.24
N ALA A 280 18.16 -2.32 -7.33
CA ALA A 280 18.43 -3.08 -6.12
C ALA A 280 18.94 -4.50 -6.40
N ALA A 281 18.42 -5.14 -7.44
CA ALA A 281 18.92 -6.44 -7.88
C ALA A 281 20.37 -6.34 -8.40
N LEU A 282 20.68 -5.33 -9.22
CA LEU A 282 22.06 -5.10 -9.71
C LEU A 282 23.04 -4.80 -8.56
N ILE A 283 22.63 -3.99 -7.58
CA ILE A 283 23.41 -3.67 -6.36
C ILE A 283 23.72 -4.93 -5.53
N ASN A 284 22.83 -5.91 -5.58
CA ASN A 284 23.01 -7.22 -4.94
C ASN A 284 23.69 -8.26 -5.85
N GLY A 285 24.29 -7.83 -6.97
CA GLY A 285 25.07 -8.68 -7.86
C GLY A 285 24.23 -9.61 -8.74
N LYS A 286 22.93 -9.37 -8.89
CA LYS A 286 22.06 -10.16 -9.77
C LYS A 286 22.28 -9.80 -11.23
N GLU A 287 22.06 -10.76 -12.12
CA GLU A 287 22.11 -10.52 -13.56
C GLU A 287 20.90 -9.70 -14.05
N ILE A 288 21.04 -9.06 -15.22
CA ILE A 288 20.00 -8.22 -15.83
C ILE A 288 18.64 -8.93 -15.93
N LYS A 289 18.62 -10.23 -16.26
CA LYS A 289 17.36 -11.00 -16.35
C LYS A 289 16.63 -11.09 -15.02
N GLU A 290 17.36 -11.26 -13.92
CA GLU A 290 16.77 -11.28 -12.57
C GLU A 290 16.40 -9.87 -12.11
N ALA A 291 17.21 -8.86 -12.45
CA ALA A 291 16.89 -7.47 -12.20
C ALA A 291 15.58 -7.02 -12.86
N MET A 292 15.32 -7.45 -14.10
CA MET A 292 14.03 -7.22 -14.77
C MET A 292 12.86 -7.80 -13.99
N LYS A 293 13.01 -9.01 -13.44
CA LYS A 293 11.97 -9.64 -12.63
C LYS A 293 11.71 -8.88 -11.33
N TRP A 294 12.78 -8.47 -10.62
CA TRP A 294 12.65 -7.67 -9.41
C TRP A 294 11.93 -6.34 -9.67
N GLY A 295 12.32 -5.65 -10.75
CA GLY A 295 11.63 -4.44 -11.18
C GLY A 295 10.15 -4.68 -11.45
N MET A 296 9.82 -5.69 -12.26
CA MET A 296 8.42 -5.98 -12.60
C MET A 296 7.55 -6.39 -11.41
N VAL A 297 8.10 -7.18 -10.49
CA VAL A 297 7.41 -7.58 -9.26
C VAL A 297 7.11 -6.36 -8.38
N ASN A 298 8.09 -5.48 -8.20
CA ASN A 298 7.93 -4.27 -7.40
C ASN A 298 6.91 -3.31 -8.02
N ALA A 299 6.98 -3.12 -9.34
CA ALA A 299 6.05 -2.31 -10.12
C ALA A 299 4.61 -2.81 -10.01
N ALA A 300 4.41 -4.13 -10.12
CA ALA A 300 3.11 -4.75 -9.98
C ALA A 300 2.52 -4.54 -8.58
N SER A 301 3.32 -4.70 -7.53
CA SER A 301 2.87 -4.47 -6.15
C SER A 301 2.47 -3.01 -5.90
N VAL A 302 3.24 -2.04 -6.43
CA VAL A 302 2.89 -0.61 -6.35
C VAL A 302 1.60 -0.31 -7.09
N ALA A 303 1.39 -0.88 -8.27
CA ALA A 303 0.17 -0.66 -9.04
C ALA A 303 -1.13 -1.08 -8.31
N MET A 304 -1.03 -1.93 -7.28
CA MET A 304 -2.16 -2.42 -6.49
C MET A 304 -2.54 -1.50 -5.31
N LYS A 305 -1.84 -0.37 -5.12
CA LYS A 305 -2.03 0.55 -3.98
C LYS A 305 -2.10 1.99 -4.48
N VAL A 306 -2.69 2.87 -3.67
CA VAL A 306 -2.66 4.32 -3.93
C VAL A 306 -1.30 4.87 -3.50
N GLY A 307 -0.65 5.62 -4.40
CA GLY A 307 0.61 6.30 -4.13
C GLY A 307 1.86 5.45 -4.36
N ALA A 308 2.98 6.15 -4.58
CA ALA A 308 4.21 5.55 -5.08
C ALA A 308 4.93 4.61 -4.09
N GLN A 309 4.74 4.81 -2.78
CA GLN A 309 5.53 4.12 -1.75
C GLN A 309 4.78 2.97 -1.05
N ALA A 310 3.45 2.98 -1.09
CA ALA A 310 2.62 2.05 -0.30
C ALA A 310 2.82 0.58 -0.71
N GLY A 311 3.03 0.32 -2.00
CA GLY A 311 3.26 -1.03 -2.53
C GLY A 311 4.73 -1.41 -2.72
N LEU A 312 5.70 -0.58 -2.31
CA LEU A 312 7.12 -0.93 -2.41
C LEU A 312 7.44 -2.12 -1.51
N LEU A 313 8.02 -3.16 -2.10
CA LEU A 313 8.26 -4.44 -1.45
C LEU A 313 9.58 -4.49 -0.67
N THR A 314 9.60 -5.35 0.34
CA THR A 314 10.85 -5.75 1.01
C THR A 314 11.60 -6.78 0.16
N ARG A 315 12.88 -6.99 0.47
CA ARG A 315 13.71 -7.98 -0.24
C ARG A 315 13.11 -9.38 -0.20
N GLN A 316 12.67 -9.81 0.98
CA GLN A 316 12.05 -11.13 1.17
C GLN A 316 10.78 -11.27 0.32
N ALA A 317 9.96 -10.22 0.24
CA ALA A 317 8.75 -10.22 -0.57
C ALA A 317 9.04 -10.32 -2.07
N ILE A 318 10.02 -9.56 -2.61
CA ILE A 318 10.43 -9.66 -4.01
C ILE A 318 10.96 -11.06 -4.34
N GLU A 319 11.84 -11.60 -3.49
CA GLU A 319 12.42 -12.93 -3.70
C GLU A 319 11.34 -14.03 -3.67
N SER A 320 10.36 -13.89 -2.79
CA SER A 320 9.23 -14.83 -2.69
C SER A 320 8.32 -14.79 -3.92
N TRP A 321 7.97 -13.60 -4.41
CA TRP A 321 7.21 -13.41 -5.65
C TRP A 321 7.98 -13.95 -6.87
N SER A 322 9.28 -13.68 -6.94
CA SER A 322 10.15 -14.11 -8.06
C SER A 322 10.29 -15.63 -8.14
N LYS A 323 10.29 -16.34 -7.01
CA LYS A 323 10.33 -17.82 -6.97
C LYS A 323 9.03 -18.45 -7.48
N LYS A 324 7.88 -17.90 -7.10
CA LYS A 324 6.57 -18.42 -7.54
C LYS A 324 6.33 -18.28 -9.04
N ALA A 325 6.91 -17.26 -9.67
CA ALA A 325 6.87 -17.09 -11.12
C ALA A 325 7.63 -18.19 -11.90
N VAL A 326 8.64 -18.85 -11.29
CA VAL A 326 9.45 -19.90 -11.96
C VAL A 326 8.79 -21.28 -11.87
N SER A 327 8.08 -21.58 -10.77
CA SER A 327 7.44 -22.89 -10.56
C SER A 327 6.29 -23.17 -11.53
N VAL A 328 5.63 -22.13 -12.05
CA VAL A 328 4.53 -22.29 -13.02
C VAL A 328 5.05 -22.55 -14.43
N THR A 329 6.22 -22.01 -14.80
CA THR A 329 6.80 -22.24 -16.14
C THR A 329 7.40 -23.64 -16.31
N PHE A 330 7.95 -24.23 -15.24
CA PHE A 330 8.64 -25.54 -15.33
C PHE A 330 7.68 -26.74 -15.47
N ILE A 331 6.47 -26.66 -14.90
CA ILE A 331 5.43 -27.69 -15.04
C ILE A 331 4.89 -27.72 -16.49
N PHE A 332 4.86 -26.57 -17.16
CA PHE A 332 4.39 -26.47 -18.54
C PHE A 332 5.41 -26.96 -19.58
N ILE A 333 6.72 -26.79 -19.34
CA ILE A 333 7.76 -27.25 -20.29
C ILE A 333 7.78 -28.78 -20.38
N ILE A 334 7.58 -29.52 -19.28
CA ILE A 334 7.48 -30.99 -19.32
C ILE A 334 6.22 -31.44 -20.07
N SER A 335 5.13 -30.69 -19.92
CA SER A 335 3.86 -30.94 -20.60
C SER A 335 3.93 -30.66 -22.11
N LEU A 336 4.65 -29.60 -22.51
CA LEU A 336 4.92 -29.28 -23.92
C LEU A 336 5.96 -30.21 -24.56
N PHE A 337 6.95 -30.70 -23.81
CA PHE A 337 7.95 -31.64 -24.33
C PHE A 337 7.34 -33.00 -24.72
N LEU A 338 6.30 -33.43 -23.99
CA LEU A 338 5.49 -34.61 -24.36
C LEU A 338 4.58 -34.37 -25.57
N PHE A 339 4.20 -33.12 -25.83
CA PHE A 339 3.43 -32.72 -27.03
C PHE A 339 4.32 -32.52 -28.27
N TRP A 340 5.59 -32.18 -28.09
CA TRP A 340 6.54 -31.89 -29.16
C TRP A 340 6.99 -33.12 -29.96
N GLN A 341 6.69 -34.34 -29.48
CA GLN A 341 6.97 -35.57 -30.22
C GLN A 341 5.99 -35.89 -31.37
N LYS A 342 4.98 -35.04 -31.62
CA LYS A 342 4.04 -35.22 -32.74
C LYS A 342 3.84 -33.93 -33.57
N GLY A 343 4.71 -33.75 -34.56
CA GLY A 343 4.37 -33.31 -35.92
C GLY A 343 3.73 -31.94 -36.20
N ASN A 344 4.54 -31.10 -36.87
CA ASN A 344 4.23 -30.07 -37.89
C ASN A 344 3.65 -28.68 -37.52
N TYR A 345 4.29 -27.70 -38.17
CA TYR A 345 4.05 -26.26 -38.22
C TYR A 345 2.64 -25.86 -38.65
N LEU A 346 1.99 -24.99 -37.88
CA LEU A 346 1.02 -23.99 -38.36
C LEU A 346 1.19 -22.67 -37.59
N LYS A 347 1.26 -21.56 -38.35
CA LYS A 347 0.99 -20.21 -37.83
C LYS A 347 -0.51 -20.13 -37.57
N GLN A 348 -0.92 -19.86 -36.33
CA GLN A 348 -2.26 -19.35 -36.04
C GLN A 348 -2.28 -18.60 -34.71
N ASP A 349 -3.07 -17.53 -34.69
CA ASP A 349 -3.38 -16.69 -33.53
C ASP A 349 -3.71 -17.53 -32.29
N SER A 350 -3.17 -17.15 -31.13
CA SER A 350 -3.53 -17.76 -29.85
C SER A 350 -3.87 -16.69 -28.82
N GLU A 351 -5.18 -16.44 -28.71
CA GLU A 351 -5.81 -16.13 -27.44
C GLU A 351 -5.60 -17.29 -26.44
N GLU A 352 -5.45 -16.89 -25.17
CA GLU A 352 -5.57 -17.68 -23.92
C GLU A 352 -4.56 -18.80 -23.60
N LEU A 353 -3.81 -18.63 -22.50
CA LEU A 353 -4.18 -19.24 -21.22
C LEU A 353 -3.36 -18.63 -20.07
N LEU A 354 -4.06 -17.91 -19.19
CA LEU A 354 -3.57 -17.16 -18.04
C LEU A 354 -3.84 -17.95 -16.76
N VAL A 355 -2.89 -18.02 -15.83
CA VAL A 355 -3.12 -18.59 -14.49
C VAL A 355 -2.66 -17.58 -13.42
N PRO A 356 -3.50 -17.21 -12.45
CA PRO A 356 -3.12 -16.36 -11.32
C PRO A 356 -2.14 -17.08 -10.37
N ILE A 357 -1.13 -16.36 -9.89
CA ILE A 357 -0.12 -16.88 -8.95
C ILE A 357 -0.53 -16.49 -7.51
N PRO A 358 -0.69 -17.44 -6.56
CA PRO A 358 -1.12 -17.14 -5.20
C PRO A 358 -0.01 -16.48 -4.36
N LEU A 359 -0.39 -15.54 -3.49
CA LEU A 359 0.50 -14.84 -2.54
C LEU A 359 1.18 -15.80 -1.54
N PRO A 360 2.45 -15.57 -1.14
CA PRO A 360 3.12 -16.39 -0.12
C PRO A 360 2.67 -16.06 1.29
N ALA A 361 2.43 -17.10 2.08
CA ALA A 361 2.29 -17.03 3.52
C ALA A 361 3.69 -16.90 4.17
N ASP A 362 3.76 -15.95 5.10
CA ASP A 362 4.75 -15.77 6.15
C ASP A 362 6.16 -15.25 5.81
N SER A 363 6.48 -14.09 6.39
CA SER A 363 7.79 -13.72 6.92
C SER A 363 7.60 -12.57 7.92
N SER A 364 7.38 -12.94 9.18
CA SER A 364 7.57 -12.12 10.37
C SER A 364 8.84 -11.26 10.29
N LEU A 365 8.68 -9.94 10.51
CA LEU A 365 9.63 -9.01 11.14
C LEU A 365 8.87 -7.69 11.44
N THR A 366 8.28 -7.68 12.64
CA THR A 366 8.24 -6.59 13.64
C THR A 366 9.54 -5.76 13.63
N ASP A 367 9.61 -4.45 13.87
CA ASP A 367 8.76 -3.49 14.58
C ASP A 367 8.55 -2.22 13.74
N LYS A 368 7.35 -1.64 13.84
CA LYS A 368 7.00 -0.34 13.29
C LYS A 368 6.78 0.68 14.41
N GLN A 369 6.76 1.94 13.94
CA GLN A 369 6.13 3.16 14.49
C GLN A 369 7.15 4.08 15.17
N ILE A 370 7.08 5.41 15.01
CA ILE A 370 5.96 6.26 15.43
C ILE A 370 6.06 7.63 14.72
N ILE A 371 4.93 8.16 14.22
CA ILE A 371 4.75 9.62 14.06
C ILE A 371 4.84 10.15 15.47
N ASP A 372 5.92 10.85 15.83
CA ASP A 372 6.02 11.43 17.17
C ASP A 372 4.78 12.30 17.38
N PRO A 373 3.87 11.91 18.29
CA PRO A 373 2.74 12.76 18.61
C PRO A 373 3.29 14.11 19.09
N LYS A 374 2.52 15.19 19.07
CA LYS A 374 2.99 16.43 19.73
C LYS A 374 3.44 16.07 21.16
N PRO A 375 4.47 16.70 21.78
CA PRO A 375 4.95 16.32 23.11
C PRO A 375 3.83 16.11 24.15
N GLN A 376 2.73 16.85 23.99
CA GLN A 376 1.50 16.72 24.76
C GLN A 376 0.69 15.44 24.44
N GLU A 377 0.52 15.08 23.17
CA GLU A 377 -0.10 13.83 22.71
C GLU A 377 0.76 12.59 23.05
N ILE A 378 2.11 12.68 23.05
CA ILE A 378 2.99 11.56 23.44
C ILE A 378 2.83 11.26 24.92
N ASN A 379 2.85 12.31 25.73
CA ASN A 379 2.67 12.17 27.17
C ASN A 379 1.26 11.71 27.51
N THR A 380 0.25 12.17 26.76
CA THR A 380 -1.14 11.72 26.91
C THR A 380 -1.30 10.25 26.49
N SER A 381 -0.68 9.82 25.39
CA SER A 381 -0.79 8.43 24.91
C SER A 381 -0.06 7.45 25.81
N LYS A 382 1.15 7.79 26.28
CA LYS A 382 1.87 6.99 27.28
C LYS A 382 1.03 6.84 28.55
N HIS A 383 0.41 7.92 29.03
CA HIS A 383 -0.48 7.85 30.18
C HIS A 383 -1.68 6.92 29.94
N LYS A 384 -2.38 7.07 28.79
CA LYS A 384 -3.53 6.21 28.43
C LYS A 384 -3.13 4.74 28.35
N VAL A 385 -1.99 4.43 27.71
CA VAL A 385 -1.47 3.06 27.57
C VAL A 385 -1.04 2.49 28.92
N GLU A 386 -0.38 3.27 29.79
CA GLU A 386 0.00 2.84 31.14
C GLU A 386 -1.22 2.57 32.03
N GLU A 387 -2.23 3.44 31.98
CA GLU A 387 -3.47 3.28 32.74
C GLU A 387 -4.26 2.05 32.27
N LEU A 388 -4.39 1.86 30.96
CA LEU A 388 -4.96 0.63 30.41
C LEU A 388 -4.13 -0.59 30.82
N GLY A 389 -2.81 -0.56 30.71
CA GLY A 389 -1.95 -1.66 31.12
C GLY A 389 -2.15 -2.05 32.59
N LYS A 390 -2.24 -1.05 33.48
CA LYS A 390 -2.55 -1.27 34.91
C LYS A 390 -3.93 -1.93 35.07
N LEU A 391 -4.96 -1.41 34.41
CA LEU A 391 -6.30 -1.99 34.46
C LEU A 391 -6.32 -3.44 33.95
N LEU A 392 -5.73 -3.70 32.78
CA LEU A 392 -5.69 -5.03 32.16
C LEU A 392 -4.99 -6.06 33.04
N SER A 393 -3.97 -5.67 33.79
CA SER A 393 -3.26 -6.56 34.73
C SER A 393 -4.06 -6.99 35.97
N THR A 394 -5.24 -6.41 36.19
CA THR A 394 -6.13 -6.81 37.30
C THR A 394 -7.03 -8.01 36.97
N TYR A 395 -7.17 -8.35 35.68
CA TYR A 395 -8.07 -9.41 35.21
C TYR A 395 -7.33 -10.72 34.96
N THR A 396 -8.06 -11.84 35.01
CA THR A 396 -7.51 -13.13 34.61
C THR A 396 -7.47 -13.27 33.08
N GLY A 397 -6.37 -13.82 32.56
CA GLY A 397 -6.12 -13.93 31.13
C GLY A 397 -5.32 -12.76 30.56
N THR A 398 -5.02 -12.84 29.26
CA THR A 398 -4.33 -11.77 28.54
C THR A 398 -5.34 -10.99 27.72
N TYR A 399 -5.29 -9.67 27.78
CA TYR A 399 -6.14 -8.76 27.01
C TYR A 399 -5.31 -7.91 26.06
N GLY A 400 -5.85 -7.68 24.86
CA GLY A 400 -5.34 -6.74 23.87
C GLY A 400 -6.37 -5.67 23.60
N VAL A 401 -5.93 -4.42 23.50
CA VAL A 401 -6.78 -3.25 23.28
C VAL A 401 -6.19 -2.41 22.17
N PHE A 402 -7.04 -1.99 21.23
CA PHE A 402 -6.72 -0.99 20.22
C PHE A 402 -7.79 0.11 20.23
N VAL A 403 -7.36 1.35 20.17
CA VAL A 403 -8.23 2.54 20.11
C VAL A 403 -7.76 3.43 18.98
N GLU A 404 -8.70 3.95 18.18
CA GLU A 404 -8.44 4.98 17.17
C GLU A 404 -9.48 6.09 17.26
N ASP A 405 -9.05 7.34 17.40
CA ASP A 405 -9.88 8.52 17.17
C ASP A 405 -10.11 8.66 15.65
N LEU A 406 -11.36 8.52 15.21
CA LEU A 406 -11.71 8.54 13.79
C LEU A 406 -11.63 9.93 13.15
N GLN A 407 -11.61 11.01 13.95
CA GLN A 407 -11.46 12.36 13.46
C GLN A 407 -9.98 12.69 13.21
N SER A 408 -9.11 12.40 14.16
CA SER A 408 -7.67 12.70 14.05
C SER A 408 -6.86 11.60 13.35
N GLY A 409 -7.35 10.35 13.36
CA GLY A 409 -6.57 9.17 12.97
C GLY A 409 -5.50 8.77 13.99
N PHE A 410 -5.46 9.43 15.15
CA PHE A 410 -4.57 9.06 16.24
C PHE A 410 -5.02 7.72 16.84
N SER A 411 -4.06 6.81 17.06
CA SER A 411 -4.33 5.51 17.66
C SER A 411 -3.34 5.17 18.77
N TYR A 412 -3.80 4.31 19.68
CA TYR A 412 -3.02 3.79 20.79
C TYR A 412 -3.60 2.46 21.26
N GLY A 413 -2.80 1.64 21.93
CA GLY A 413 -3.25 0.34 22.37
C GLY A 413 -2.27 -0.39 23.27
N VAL A 414 -2.75 -1.47 23.89
CA VAL A 414 -1.95 -2.40 24.69
C VAL A 414 -2.03 -3.75 24.00
N LYS A 415 -0.87 -4.35 23.65
CA LYS A 415 -0.82 -5.62 22.92
C LYS A 415 -1.66 -5.60 21.62
N GLU A 416 -1.74 -4.44 20.97
CA GLU A 416 -2.59 -4.23 19.78
C GLU A 416 -2.14 -5.05 18.56
N ASP A 417 -0.85 -5.38 18.48
CA ASP A 417 -0.23 -6.21 17.44
C ASP A 417 -0.08 -7.69 17.88
N GLU A 418 -0.45 -8.05 19.11
CA GLU A 418 -0.37 -9.44 19.58
C GLU A 418 -1.52 -10.28 19.00
N GLU A 419 -1.26 -11.55 18.70
CA GLU A 419 -2.26 -12.47 18.20
C GLU A 419 -3.19 -12.97 19.31
N PHE A 420 -4.49 -12.95 19.01
CA PHE A 420 -5.57 -13.48 19.82
C PHE A 420 -6.42 -14.45 18.99
N PRO A 421 -7.04 -15.45 19.65
CA PRO A 421 -8.09 -16.23 19.02
C PRO A 421 -9.18 -15.32 18.47
N ALA A 422 -9.55 -15.53 17.20
CA ALA A 422 -10.37 -14.56 16.48
C ALA A 422 -11.86 -14.68 16.83
N ALA A 423 -12.30 -15.83 17.31
CA ALA A 423 -13.70 -16.12 17.58
C ALA A 423 -14.60 -15.64 16.41
N SER A 424 -15.69 -14.95 16.71
CA SER A 424 -16.60 -14.44 15.67
C SER A 424 -16.13 -13.17 14.95
N GLN A 425 -14.91 -12.67 15.19
CA GLN A 425 -14.39 -11.46 14.52
C GLN A 425 -14.16 -11.70 13.02
N MET A 426 -13.73 -12.91 12.62
CA MET A 426 -13.47 -13.27 11.21
C MET A 426 -14.73 -13.33 10.34
N LYS A 427 -15.93 -13.15 10.92
CA LYS A 427 -17.17 -12.97 10.14
C LYS A 427 -17.20 -11.63 9.41
N LEU A 428 -16.52 -10.61 9.93
CA LEU A 428 -16.42 -9.27 9.33
C LEU A 428 -15.83 -9.32 7.90
N PRO A 429 -14.64 -9.89 7.66
CA PRO A 429 -14.10 -10.00 6.31
C PRO A 429 -14.94 -10.89 5.39
N ILE A 430 -15.63 -11.92 5.90
CA ILE A 430 -16.53 -12.73 5.04
C ILE A 430 -17.73 -11.90 4.59
N ILE A 431 -18.34 -11.13 5.49
CA ILE A 431 -19.44 -10.21 5.15
C ILE A 431 -18.97 -9.17 4.14
N LEU A 432 -17.78 -8.58 4.34
CA LEU A 432 -17.16 -7.66 3.38
C LEU A 432 -17.04 -8.30 1.99
N ALA A 433 -16.57 -9.55 1.90
CA ALA A 433 -16.46 -10.25 0.61
C ALA A 433 -17.82 -10.39 -0.10
N VAL A 434 -18.93 -10.61 0.63
CA VAL A 434 -20.27 -10.65 0.02
C VAL A 434 -20.64 -9.32 -0.61
N TYR A 435 -20.41 -8.21 0.11
CA TYR A 435 -20.68 -6.88 -0.43
C TYR A 435 -19.76 -6.54 -1.61
N LEU A 436 -18.47 -6.86 -1.55
CA LEU A 436 -17.54 -6.63 -2.66
C LEU A 436 -17.99 -7.37 -3.93
N GLU A 437 -18.47 -8.61 -3.81
CA GLU A 437 -19.02 -9.35 -4.96
C GLU A 437 -20.35 -8.79 -5.46
N TYR A 438 -21.17 -8.22 -4.57
CA TYR A 438 -22.36 -7.48 -4.97
C TYR A 438 -22.00 -6.22 -5.76
N GLU A 439 -21.02 -5.44 -5.31
CA GLU A 439 -20.58 -4.21 -6.00
C GLU A 439 -19.97 -4.51 -7.38
N LYS A 440 -19.30 -5.67 -7.52
CA LYS A 440 -18.79 -6.19 -8.80
C LYS A 440 -19.89 -6.74 -9.72
N GLY A 441 -21.13 -6.89 -9.25
CA GLY A 441 -22.24 -7.48 -10.00
C GLY A 441 -22.22 -9.02 -10.08
N ASN A 442 -21.34 -9.69 -9.32
CA ASN A 442 -21.20 -11.15 -9.30
C ASN A 442 -22.18 -11.84 -8.35
N LEU A 443 -22.81 -11.07 -7.45
CA LEU A 443 -23.77 -11.56 -6.48
C LEU A 443 -24.94 -10.57 -6.39
N ASN A 444 -26.16 -11.09 -6.23
CA ASN A 444 -27.33 -10.27 -5.93
C ASN A 444 -27.74 -10.50 -4.48
N LEU A 445 -27.70 -9.45 -3.65
CA LEU A 445 -28.02 -9.53 -2.22
C LEU A 445 -29.47 -9.96 -1.95
N ASP A 446 -30.38 -9.65 -2.87
CA ASP A 446 -31.81 -9.92 -2.75
C ASP A 446 -32.22 -11.23 -3.45
N ALA A 447 -31.26 -11.95 -4.03
CA ALA A 447 -31.52 -13.29 -4.57
C ALA A 447 -31.90 -14.27 -3.45
N PRO A 448 -32.90 -15.13 -3.68
CA PRO A 448 -33.34 -16.09 -2.69
C PRO A 448 -32.33 -17.23 -2.52
N TYR A 449 -32.18 -17.68 -1.29
CA TYR A 449 -31.47 -18.88 -0.88
C TYR A 449 -32.44 -19.78 -0.10
N THR A 450 -32.59 -21.02 -0.54
CA THR A 450 -33.42 -22.03 0.12
C THR A 450 -32.61 -22.74 1.20
N LEU A 451 -33.03 -22.59 2.46
CA LEU A 451 -32.35 -23.18 3.62
C LEU A 451 -32.43 -24.72 3.57
N LEU A 452 -31.27 -25.37 3.55
CA LEU A 452 -31.15 -26.82 3.56
C LEU A 452 -31.01 -27.33 4.99
N LYS A 453 -31.46 -28.58 5.23
CA LYS A 453 -31.22 -29.26 6.50
C LYS A 453 -29.73 -29.33 6.86
N SER A 454 -28.86 -29.52 5.85
CA SER A 454 -27.40 -29.57 6.00
C SER A 454 -26.74 -28.24 6.37
N ASP A 455 -27.46 -27.13 6.27
CA ASP A 455 -26.92 -25.80 6.58
C ASP A 455 -27.03 -25.47 8.07
N LYS A 456 -27.96 -26.13 8.75
CA LYS A 456 -28.33 -25.83 10.13
C LYS A 456 -27.30 -26.39 11.10
N ILE A 457 -26.76 -25.49 11.91
CA ILE A 457 -25.93 -25.79 13.08
C ILE A 457 -26.81 -25.55 14.30
N GLU A 458 -26.84 -26.50 15.24
CA GLU A 458 -27.62 -26.37 16.47
C GLU A 458 -27.21 -25.12 17.26
N GLY A 459 -28.18 -24.44 17.87
CA GLY A 459 -27.94 -23.21 18.65
C GLY A 459 -27.82 -21.92 17.83
N THR A 460 -27.98 -21.95 16.50
CA THR A 460 -28.04 -20.71 15.69
C THR A 460 -29.47 -20.30 15.34
N SER A 461 -29.69 -19.03 15.00
CA SER A 461 -30.99 -18.50 14.58
C SER A 461 -31.61 -19.30 13.42
N LEU A 462 -30.82 -19.70 12.42
CA LEU A 462 -31.32 -20.48 11.29
C LEU A 462 -31.80 -21.90 11.65
N ALA A 463 -31.37 -22.46 12.79
CA ALA A 463 -31.77 -23.80 13.20
C ALA A 463 -33.26 -23.91 13.53
N SER A 464 -33.89 -22.82 14.00
CA SER A 464 -35.31 -22.81 14.38
C SER A 464 -36.28 -22.72 13.20
N PHE A 465 -35.80 -22.41 12.00
CA PHE A 465 -36.65 -22.28 10.81
C PHE A 465 -36.93 -23.65 10.19
N LYS A 466 -38.00 -23.77 9.38
CA LYS A 466 -38.31 -25.02 8.67
C LYS A 466 -37.33 -25.25 7.50
N ASP A 467 -37.01 -26.50 7.20
CA ASP A 467 -36.28 -26.86 5.98
C ASP A 467 -37.04 -26.32 4.75
N GLY A 468 -36.34 -25.77 3.77
CA GLY A 468 -36.95 -25.17 2.58
C GLY A 468 -37.40 -23.70 2.75
N SER A 469 -37.21 -23.10 3.92
CA SER A 469 -37.48 -21.66 4.11
C SER A 469 -36.55 -20.82 3.22
N ASN A 470 -37.05 -19.72 2.64
CA ASN A 470 -36.27 -18.86 1.76
C ASN A 470 -35.77 -17.61 2.49
N PHE A 471 -34.51 -17.27 2.29
CA PHE A 471 -33.84 -16.07 2.81
C PHE A 471 -33.06 -15.37 1.70
N THR A 472 -32.91 -14.05 1.77
CA THR A 472 -31.99 -13.34 0.88
C THR A 472 -30.56 -13.41 1.42
N TYR A 473 -29.55 -13.23 0.56
CA TYR A 473 -28.16 -13.11 1.03
C TYR A 473 -27.99 -11.92 1.99
N ARG A 474 -28.72 -10.82 1.77
CA ARG A 474 -28.83 -9.69 2.69
C ARG A 474 -29.29 -10.12 4.09
N LYS A 475 -30.30 -10.99 4.17
CA LYS A 475 -30.78 -11.52 5.46
C LYS A 475 -29.79 -12.45 6.14
N LEU A 476 -29.02 -13.23 5.36
CA LEU A 476 -27.93 -14.04 5.89
C LEU A 476 -26.78 -13.18 6.45
N ILE A 477 -26.46 -12.05 5.81
CA ILE A 477 -25.51 -11.07 6.35
C ILE A 477 -26.01 -10.53 7.68
N GLU A 478 -27.28 -10.11 7.75
CA GLU A 478 -27.89 -9.60 8.98
C GLU A 478 -27.80 -10.62 10.13
N PHE A 479 -28.16 -11.89 9.89
CA PHE A 479 -28.03 -12.94 10.91
C PHE A 479 -26.58 -13.16 11.36
N SER A 480 -25.63 -13.12 10.43
CA SER A 480 -24.21 -13.26 10.75
C SER A 480 -23.65 -12.08 11.54
N ALA A 481 -24.04 -10.84 11.19
CA ALA A 481 -23.60 -9.63 11.87
C ALA A 481 -24.27 -9.48 13.24
N ARG A 482 -25.62 -9.47 13.27
CA ARG A 482 -26.43 -9.16 14.45
C ARG A 482 -26.51 -10.31 15.44
N ASN A 483 -26.73 -11.54 14.96
CA ASN A 483 -26.91 -12.72 15.80
C ASN A 483 -25.67 -13.61 15.89
N SER A 484 -24.58 -13.25 15.20
CA SER A 484 -23.37 -14.08 15.11
C SER A 484 -23.64 -15.50 14.57
N ASP A 485 -24.65 -15.66 13.71
CA ASP A 485 -25.13 -16.98 13.26
C ASP A 485 -24.10 -17.75 12.41
N ASN A 486 -23.65 -18.90 12.92
CA ASN A 486 -22.66 -19.76 12.25
C ASN A 486 -23.21 -20.48 11.01
N SER A 487 -24.50 -20.80 10.98
CA SER A 487 -25.16 -21.40 9.81
C SER A 487 -25.18 -20.39 8.66
N ALA A 488 -25.54 -19.14 8.95
CA ALA A 488 -25.61 -18.06 7.98
C ALA A 488 -24.24 -17.77 7.35
N ILE A 489 -23.20 -17.60 8.19
CA ILE A 489 -21.87 -17.32 7.66
C ILE A 489 -21.31 -18.51 6.85
N ARG A 490 -21.62 -19.75 7.20
CA ARG A 490 -21.20 -20.93 6.44
C ARG A 490 -21.86 -21.00 5.06
N ILE A 491 -23.13 -20.58 4.95
CA ILE A 491 -23.80 -20.43 3.66
C ILE A 491 -23.07 -19.39 2.80
N LEU A 492 -22.81 -18.20 3.37
CA LEU A 492 -22.09 -17.12 2.69
C LEU A 492 -20.68 -17.57 2.25
N TRP A 493 -19.97 -18.27 3.13
CA TRP A 493 -18.65 -18.82 2.83
C TRP A 493 -18.69 -19.73 1.60
N ARG A 494 -19.58 -20.72 1.58
CA ARG A 494 -19.69 -21.65 0.45
C ARG A 494 -20.09 -20.95 -0.85
N LYS A 495 -20.90 -19.89 -0.76
CA LYS A 495 -21.28 -19.09 -1.92
C LYS A 495 -20.10 -18.31 -2.52
N LEU A 496 -19.22 -17.79 -1.67
CA LEU A 496 -18.06 -17.00 -2.09
C LEU A 496 -16.87 -17.86 -2.54
N GLY A 497 -16.61 -18.96 -1.83
CA GLY A 497 -15.37 -19.71 -1.97
C GLY A 497 -14.18 -19.04 -1.28
N ASN A 498 -13.12 -19.83 -1.05
CA ASN A 498 -12.00 -19.43 -0.19
C ASN A 498 -11.17 -18.25 -0.76
N GLU A 499 -11.09 -18.10 -2.08
CA GLU A 499 -10.30 -17.06 -2.72
C GLU A 499 -10.83 -15.66 -2.37
N ARG A 500 -12.12 -15.41 -2.63
CA ARG A 500 -12.78 -14.12 -2.39
C ARG A 500 -12.80 -13.73 -0.91
N ILE A 501 -12.88 -14.74 -0.04
CA ILE A 501 -12.82 -14.56 1.42
C ILE A 501 -11.40 -14.19 1.87
N ARG A 502 -10.35 -14.75 1.26
CA ARG A 502 -8.97 -14.34 1.56
C ARG A 502 -8.67 -12.93 1.06
N GLU A 503 -9.20 -12.54 -0.11
CA GLU A 503 -9.05 -11.19 -0.63
C GLU A 503 -9.60 -10.13 0.33
N SER A 504 -10.71 -10.41 1.01
CA SER A 504 -11.32 -9.44 1.92
C SER A 504 -10.52 -9.19 3.20
N LEU A 505 -9.62 -10.08 3.61
CA LEU A 505 -8.64 -9.76 4.67
C LEU A 505 -7.68 -8.65 4.23
N ILE A 506 -7.21 -8.72 2.99
CA ILE A 506 -6.28 -7.74 2.43
C ILE A 506 -6.97 -6.40 2.24
N VAL A 507 -8.19 -6.41 1.68
CA VAL A 507 -9.00 -5.20 1.48
C VAL A 507 -9.39 -4.58 2.83
N GLY A 508 -9.77 -5.41 3.80
CA GLY A 508 -10.15 -5.01 5.16
C GLY A 508 -8.99 -4.55 6.05
N GLY A 509 -7.74 -4.53 5.56
CA GLY A 509 -6.58 -4.11 6.37
C GLY A 509 -6.19 -5.10 7.48
N MET A 510 -6.62 -6.35 7.37
CA MET A 510 -6.46 -7.42 8.37
C MET A 510 -5.26 -8.31 8.02
N LYS A 511 -4.04 -7.76 8.14
CA LYS A 511 -2.80 -8.38 7.60
C LYS A 511 -2.27 -9.52 8.43
N ASN A 512 -2.48 -9.47 9.74
CA ASN A 512 -2.05 -10.45 10.74
C ASN A 512 -3.18 -11.42 11.11
N SER A 513 -4.26 -11.43 10.32
CA SER A 513 -5.43 -12.29 10.54
C SER A 513 -5.37 -13.52 9.65
N SER A 514 -5.77 -14.66 10.20
CA SER A 514 -5.74 -15.95 9.49
C SER A 514 -7.00 -16.76 9.74
N PHE A 515 -7.70 -17.10 8.67
CA PHE A 515 -8.80 -18.06 8.72
C PHE A 515 -8.33 -19.50 9.00
N GLU A 516 -7.09 -19.83 8.63
CA GLU A 516 -6.55 -21.19 8.78
C GLU A 516 -6.19 -21.49 10.23
N ASN A 517 -5.69 -20.48 10.94
CA ASN A 517 -5.29 -20.59 12.34
C ASN A 517 -6.36 -20.04 13.30
N ASP A 518 -7.43 -19.45 12.78
CA ASP A 518 -8.49 -18.77 13.54
C ASP A 518 -7.97 -17.71 14.53
N ILE A 519 -7.06 -16.86 14.03
CA ILE A 519 -6.40 -15.79 14.80
C ILE A 519 -6.53 -14.44 14.12
N THR A 520 -6.47 -13.37 14.91
CA THR A 520 -6.43 -11.97 14.48
C THR A 520 -5.74 -11.11 15.55
N THR A 521 -5.56 -9.82 15.29
CA THR A 521 -5.02 -8.86 16.26
C THR A 521 -6.03 -7.72 16.52
N PRO A 522 -6.00 -7.07 17.70
CA PRO A 522 -6.85 -5.92 17.95
C PRO A 522 -6.72 -4.82 16.88
N LYS A 523 -5.49 -4.58 16.40
CA LYS A 523 -5.21 -3.59 15.37
C LYS A 523 -5.76 -3.96 14.00
N ASP A 524 -5.75 -5.23 13.61
CA ASP A 524 -6.34 -5.67 12.34
C ASP A 524 -7.85 -5.43 12.31
N ILE A 525 -8.55 -5.80 13.38
CA ILE A 525 -9.98 -5.53 13.52
C ILE A 525 -10.23 -4.02 13.58
N GLY A 526 -9.34 -3.27 14.24
CA GLY A 526 -9.37 -1.81 14.26
C GLY A 526 -9.27 -1.20 12.86
N ASN A 527 -8.30 -1.66 12.07
CA ASN A 527 -8.13 -1.25 10.67
C ASN A 527 -9.38 -1.53 9.84
N PHE A 528 -10.03 -2.69 10.03
CA PHE A 528 -11.29 -3.01 9.35
C PHE A 528 -12.37 -1.96 9.63
N PHE A 529 -12.60 -1.62 10.90
CA PHE A 529 -13.59 -0.61 11.26
C PHE A 529 -13.21 0.80 10.81
N SER A 530 -11.91 1.14 10.79
CA SER A 530 -11.40 2.44 10.32
C SER A 530 -11.66 2.62 8.83
N LEU A 531 -11.29 1.61 8.04
CA LEU A 531 -11.53 1.62 6.60
C LEU A 531 -13.04 1.57 6.28
N LEU A 532 -13.83 0.83 7.07
CA LEU A 532 -15.28 0.80 6.92
C LEU A 532 -15.90 2.20 7.17
N TYR A 533 -15.52 2.85 8.27
CA TYR A 533 -16.04 4.16 8.65
C TYR A 533 -15.70 5.25 7.62
N ARG A 534 -14.44 5.24 7.13
CA ARG A 534 -13.87 6.23 6.19
C ARG A 534 -14.27 6.03 4.73
N ASP A 535 -15.33 5.27 4.45
CA ASP A 535 -15.83 4.99 3.09
C ASP A 535 -14.78 4.33 2.16
N MET A 536 -13.82 3.58 2.72
CA MET A 536 -12.74 2.94 1.95
C MET A 536 -13.02 1.47 1.59
N LEU A 537 -13.99 0.82 2.24
CA LEU A 537 -14.32 -0.59 1.99
C LEU A 537 -15.55 -0.80 1.11
N LEU A 538 -16.58 0.03 1.28
CA LEU A 538 -17.90 -0.15 0.71
C LEU A 538 -18.48 1.20 0.29
N ARG A 539 -19.37 1.21 -0.71
CA ARG A 539 -20.19 2.39 -1.00
C ARG A 539 -21.06 2.75 0.20
N LYS A 540 -21.36 4.04 0.34
CA LYS A 540 -22.08 4.63 1.48
C LYS A 540 -23.34 3.85 1.89
N GLU A 541 -24.18 3.45 0.93
CA GLU A 541 -25.41 2.70 1.22
C GLU A 541 -25.13 1.32 1.85
N GLN A 542 -24.18 0.57 1.29
CA GLN A 542 -23.79 -0.75 1.81
C GLN A 542 -23.07 -0.63 3.15
N LYS A 543 -22.25 0.42 3.34
CA LYS A 543 -21.64 0.75 4.63
C LYS A 543 -22.69 0.99 5.71
N GLU A 544 -23.66 1.89 5.46
CA GLU A 544 -24.69 2.23 6.44
C GLU A 544 -25.57 1.01 6.80
N GLU A 545 -25.85 0.15 5.83
CA GLU A 545 -26.53 -1.11 6.07
C GLU A 545 -25.73 -2.03 7.01
N LEU A 546 -24.43 -2.24 6.72
CA LEU A 546 -23.57 -3.10 7.54
C LEU A 546 -23.42 -2.53 8.97
N ILE A 547 -23.19 -1.23 9.11
CA ILE A 547 -23.17 -0.55 10.41
C ILE A 547 -24.50 -0.75 11.15
N GLY A 548 -25.63 -0.67 10.43
CA GLY A 548 -26.96 -0.94 10.97
C GLY A 548 -27.13 -2.38 11.46
N PHE A 549 -26.59 -3.37 10.75
CA PHE A 549 -26.61 -4.78 11.15
C PHE A 549 -25.69 -5.08 12.34
N LEU A 550 -24.63 -4.31 12.52
CA LEU A 550 -23.71 -4.38 13.66
C LEU A 550 -24.16 -3.54 14.86
N THR A 551 -25.30 -2.84 14.78
CA THR A 551 -25.88 -2.08 15.91
C THR A 551 -27.05 -2.84 16.53
N ASN A 552 -27.21 -2.83 17.86
CA ASN A 552 -28.24 -3.59 18.59
C ASN A 552 -28.14 -5.09 18.28
N THR A 553 -26.98 -5.66 18.61
CA THR A 553 -26.65 -7.06 18.38
C THR A 553 -27.27 -7.96 19.45
N ILE A 554 -27.05 -9.27 19.33
CA ILE A 554 -27.59 -10.26 20.27
C ILE A 554 -27.06 -10.12 21.71
N SER A 555 -25.92 -9.44 21.91
CA SER A 555 -25.33 -9.22 23.23
C SER A 555 -24.72 -7.83 23.33
N GLU A 556 -25.22 -7.05 24.27
CA GLU A 556 -24.78 -5.68 24.57
C GLU A 556 -24.04 -5.62 25.93
N ASP A 557 -23.63 -6.78 26.46
CA ASP A 557 -23.07 -6.99 27.81
C ASP A 557 -21.57 -6.67 27.95
N ARG A 558 -20.95 -6.13 26.89
CA ARG A 558 -19.50 -5.87 26.78
C ARG A 558 -19.22 -4.38 26.57
N ILE A 559 -18.72 -3.96 25.40
CA ILE A 559 -18.42 -2.55 25.13
C ILE A 559 -19.65 -1.69 25.45
N PRO A 560 -20.86 -1.99 24.94
CA PRO A 560 -22.04 -1.16 25.19
C PRO A 560 -22.39 -1.02 26.68
N ALA A 561 -22.27 -2.09 27.47
CA ALA A 561 -22.49 -2.06 28.93
C ALA A 561 -21.50 -1.16 29.69
N GLY A 562 -20.34 -0.86 29.11
CA GLY A 562 -19.34 0.06 29.66
C GLY A 562 -19.61 1.54 29.39
N LEU A 563 -20.56 1.85 28.50
CA LEU A 563 -20.79 3.20 27.98
C LEU A 563 -22.07 3.82 28.58
N PRO A 564 -22.23 5.16 28.48
CA PRO A 564 -23.47 5.81 28.88
C PRO A 564 -24.70 5.22 28.17
N ALA A 565 -25.82 5.17 28.87
CA ALA A 565 -27.07 4.66 28.31
C ALA A 565 -27.47 5.45 27.06
N GLY A 566 -27.77 4.73 25.97
CA GLY A 566 -28.17 5.32 24.68
C GLY A 566 -27.01 5.64 23.74
N THR A 567 -25.75 5.43 24.13
CA THR A 567 -24.61 5.52 23.21
C THR A 567 -24.77 4.47 22.10
N ARG A 568 -24.79 4.92 20.84
CA ARG A 568 -24.85 4.01 19.69
C ARG A 568 -23.49 3.33 19.53
N VAL A 569 -23.52 2.01 19.42
CA VAL A 569 -22.35 1.17 19.18
C VAL A 569 -22.63 0.28 17.98
N SER A 570 -21.75 0.30 17.00
CA SER A 570 -21.76 -0.64 15.88
C SER A 570 -20.59 -1.60 16.06
N HIS A 571 -20.86 -2.79 16.57
CA HIS A 571 -19.85 -3.71 17.06
C HIS A 571 -20.07 -5.17 16.65
N LYS A 572 -18.99 -5.95 16.76
CA LYS A 572 -18.98 -7.38 16.60
C LYS A 572 -18.44 -8.04 17.86
N ILE A 573 -19.30 -8.84 18.48
CA ILE A 573 -18.89 -9.71 19.59
C ILE A 573 -18.23 -11.01 19.11
N GLY A 574 -17.32 -11.55 19.91
CA GLY A 574 -16.74 -12.88 19.79
C GLY A 574 -16.75 -13.63 21.13
N THR A 575 -17.06 -14.92 21.09
CA THR A 575 -17.11 -15.77 22.29
C THR A 575 -16.76 -17.19 21.92
N GLU A 576 -15.73 -17.70 22.55
CA GLU A 576 -15.28 -19.08 22.52
C GLU A 576 -14.58 -19.41 23.85
N ASP A 577 -14.22 -20.68 24.06
CA ASP A 577 -13.64 -21.11 25.32
C ASP A 577 -12.31 -20.38 25.60
N GLY A 578 -12.28 -19.61 26.70
CA GLY A 578 -11.14 -18.79 27.08
C GLY A 578 -10.87 -17.56 26.21
N ALA A 579 -11.68 -17.27 25.19
CA ALA A 579 -11.49 -16.10 24.31
C ALA A 579 -12.79 -15.30 24.14
N TYR A 580 -12.72 -14.04 24.58
CA TYR A 580 -13.82 -13.09 24.53
C TYR A 580 -13.36 -11.82 23.84
N SER A 581 -14.17 -11.33 22.91
CA SER A 581 -13.88 -10.09 22.20
C SER A 581 -15.13 -9.27 21.97
N ASP A 582 -14.91 -7.96 21.86
CA ASP A 582 -15.88 -7.02 21.35
C ASP A 582 -15.13 -5.90 20.64
N SER A 583 -15.63 -5.49 19.48
CA SER A 583 -14.91 -4.59 18.59
C SER A 583 -15.89 -3.75 17.79
N GLY A 584 -15.67 -2.44 17.68
CA GLY A 584 -16.62 -1.62 16.94
C GLY A 584 -16.35 -0.14 16.93
N ILE A 585 -17.27 0.57 16.29
CA ILE A 585 -17.34 2.02 16.22
C ILE A 585 -18.27 2.51 17.33
N ILE A 586 -17.76 3.40 18.17
CA ILE A 586 -18.49 4.04 19.26
C ILE A 586 -18.82 5.45 18.81
N PHE A 587 -20.11 5.77 18.79
CA PHE A 587 -20.60 7.08 18.36
C PHE A 587 -20.78 8.01 19.56
N GLY A 588 -19.65 8.49 20.12
CA GLY A 588 -19.60 9.57 21.11
C GLY A 588 -19.71 10.97 20.49
N LYS A 589 -19.31 12.02 21.23
CA LYS A 589 -19.15 13.37 20.68
C LYS A 589 -18.14 13.38 19.53
N LYS A 590 -17.07 12.61 19.68
CA LYS A 590 -16.11 12.26 18.64
C LYS A 590 -16.17 10.76 18.43
N PRO A 591 -16.51 10.26 17.23
CA PRO A 591 -16.52 8.84 16.96
C PRO A 591 -15.10 8.25 17.12
N PHE A 592 -15.02 7.07 17.72
CA PHE A 592 -13.76 6.35 17.87
C PHE A 592 -13.98 4.85 17.70
N ILE A 593 -12.90 4.13 17.38
CA ILE A 593 -12.86 2.68 17.35
C ILE A 593 -12.37 2.18 18.70
N LEU A 594 -13.00 1.13 19.22
CA LEU A 594 -12.44 0.34 20.31
C LEU A 594 -12.50 -1.13 19.92
N VAL A 595 -11.36 -1.79 20.07
CA VAL A 595 -11.25 -3.24 19.96
C VAL A 595 -10.70 -3.79 21.26
N VAL A 596 -11.39 -4.74 21.86
CA VAL A 596 -10.92 -5.48 23.03
C VAL A 596 -10.98 -6.97 22.73
N MET A 597 -9.85 -7.65 22.89
CA MET A 597 -9.71 -9.09 22.70
C MET A 597 -9.07 -9.73 23.91
N SER A 598 -9.35 -11.01 24.16
CA SER A 598 -8.78 -11.75 25.28
C SER A 598 -8.43 -13.18 24.92
N LYS A 599 -7.43 -13.74 25.61
CA LYS A 599 -7.06 -15.16 25.56
C LYS A 599 -6.74 -15.68 26.96
N GLY A 600 -7.23 -16.89 27.26
CA GLY A 600 -7.13 -17.48 28.61
C GLY A 600 -7.97 -16.75 29.66
N ALA A 601 -9.02 -16.03 29.26
CA ALA A 601 -9.86 -15.24 30.16
C ALA A 601 -11.02 -16.06 30.74
N ASN A 602 -11.43 -15.74 31.97
CA ASN A 602 -12.54 -16.41 32.64
C ASN A 602 -13.89 -15.90 32.13
N PHE A 603 -14.80 -16.82 31.77
CA PHE A 603 -16.12 -16.48 31.24
C PHE A 603 -16.99 -15.61 32.16
N LYS A 604 -16.84 -15.73 33.49
CA LYS A 604 -17.61 -14.95 34.47
C LYS A 604 -17.10 -13.52 34.60
N GLU A 605 -15.85 -13.28 34.24
CA GLU A 605 -15.16 -12.01 34.41
C GLU A 605 -15.10 -11.22 33.10
N ALA A 606 -14.87 -11.90 31.97
CA ALA A 606 -14.50 -11.24 30.73
C ALA A 606 -15.50 -10.20 30.20
N PRO A 607 -16.84 -10.41 30.25
CA PRO A 607 -17.78 -9.37 29.83
C PRO A 607 -17.68 -8.10 30.68
N SER A 608 -17.59 -8.26 31.99
CA SER A 608 -17.43 -7.13 32.93
C SER A 608 -16.08 -6.44 32.77
N ALA A 609 -15.02 -7.18 32.47
CA ALA A 609 -13.71 -6.63 32.18
C ALA A 609 -13.74 -5.76 30.91
N ILE A 610 -14.33 -6.27 29.80
CA ILE A 610 -14.48 -5.53 28.54
C ILE A 610 -15.32 -4.26 28.76
N ALA A 611 -16.43 -4.35 29.50
CA ALA A 611 -17.24 -3.19 29.86
C ALA A 611 -16.42 -2.14 30.65
N LYS A 612 -15.61 -2.56 31.62
CA LYS A 612 -14.78 -1.64 32.39
C LYS A 612 -13.67 -1.00 31.57
N ILE A 613 -13.09 -1.73 30.63
CA ILE A 613 -12.12 -1.21 29.65
C ILE A 613 -12.80 -0.15 28.78
N ALA A 614 -13.99 -0.44 28.24
CA ALA A 614 -14.76 0.51 27.45
C ALA A 614 -15.11 1.79 28.22
N GLN A 615 -15.51 1.66 29.49
CA GLN A 615 -15.74 2.81 30.37
C GLN A 615 -14.49 3.69 30.54
N THR A 616 -13.33 3.06 30.67
CA THR A 616 -12.05 3.76 30.85
C THR A 616 -11.65 4.50 29.56
N VAL A 617 -11.72 3.82 28.41
CA VAL A 617 -11.47 4.44 27.09
C VAL A 617 -12.46 5.57 26.82
N TRP A 618 -13.74 5.40 27.12
CA TRP A 618 -14.74 6.47 27.00
C TRP A 618 -14.33 7.72 27.77
N SER A 619 -13.82 7.56 29.01
CA SER A 619 -13.34 8.70 29.79
C SER A 619 -12.15 9.42 29.14
N PHE A 620 -11.31 8.71 28.39
CA PHE A 620 -10.17 9.27 27.68
C PHE A 620 -10.56 10.05 26.42
N GLU A 621 -11.56 9.56 25.70
CA GLU A 621 -11.98 10.14 24.42
C GLU A 621 -13.00 11.27 24.59
N GLU A 622 -13.79 11.26 25.67
CA GLU A 622 -14.82 12.27 25.94
C GLU A 622 -14.40 13.40 26.88
N SER A 623 -13.21 13.30 27.50
CA SER A 623 -12.65 14.34 28.39
C SER A 623 -11.89 15.45 27.67
N ILE A 624 -11.81 15.42 26.33
CA ILE A 624 -11.01 16.34 25.50
C ILE A 624 -11.86 17.27 24.63
#